data_AF-A0AAW1R0K6-F1
#
_entry.id   AF-A0AAW1R0K6-F1
#
_cell.length_a   1.000
_cell.length_b   1.000
_cell.length_c   1.000
_cell.angle_alpha   90.00
_cell.angle_beta   90.00
_cell.angle_gamma   90.00
#
_symmetry.space_group_name_H-M   'P 1'
#
loop_
_entity.id
_entity.type
_entity.pdbx_description
1 polymer ?
#
loop_
_entity_poly.entity_id
_entity_poly.type
_entity_poly.pdbx_seq_one_letter_code
_entity_poly.pdbx_strand_id
1 'polypeptide(L)'
;MKTLLWYKRHIPSGVAMSETEQSNRFWQDCVPKSFIYDEYCSDAVETMINVQRKRHKAVTDPEQMEPVFWVAEDCMGSGELSKCKHARRVFTNGRQWRIFALLSLQYVTDLPPKFRGQVDYVFAYRALAEDDREKLYQYFFSGAFSSYGDFLQVLKACTSDYHCLVLDATKPTNKLDEQVFWWKAPPAPEFKAGSKEFWQFHLMNFKDDDEDDDMQDPLANRRHRQLKVKMLK
;
A
#
# COMPACT_ATOMS: atom_id res chain seq x y z
N MET A 1 -2.43 6.48 5.74
CA MET A 1 -2.71 5.11 5.24
C MET A 1 -3.46 4.23 6.25
N LYS A 2 -3.07 4.19 7.53
CA LYS A 2 -3.74 3.41 8.60
C LYS A 2 -5.27 3.61 8.65
N THR A 3 -5.78 4.83 8.52
CA THR A 3 -7.23 5.12 8.45
C THR A 3 -7.92 4.46 7.24
N LEU A 4 -7.28 4.42 6.06
CA LEU A 4 -7.84 3.74 4.88
C LEU A 4 -7.90 2.22 5.13
N LEU A 5 -6.84 1.65 5.72
CA LEU A 5 -6.84 0.24 6.11
C LEU A 5 -7.90 -0.04 7.18
N TRP A 6 -8.16 0.87 8.11
CA TRP A 6 -9.24 0.75 9.09
C TRP A 6 -10.62 0.64 8.43
N TYR A 7 -10.92 1.48 7.42
CA TYR A 7 -12.17 1.34 6.64
C TYR A 7 -12.24 0.00 5.88
N LYS A 8 -11.09 -0.58 5.53
CA LYS A 8 -10.95 -1.86 4.83
C LYS A 8 -10.55 -3.03 5.75
N ARG A 9 -10.65 -2.88 7.07
CA ARG A 9 -10.16 -3.87 8.06
C ARG A 9 -10.79 -5.27 7.94
N HIS A 10 -11.97 -5.33 7.33
CA HIS A 10 -12.70 -6.57 7.07
C HIS A 10 -12.07 -7.44 5.96
N ILE A 11 -11.12 -6.90 5.18
CA ILE A 11 -10.34 -7.70 4.24
C ILE A 11 -9.55 -8.75 5.04
N PRO A 12 -9.71 -10.05 4.79
CA PRO A 12 -9.33 -11.13 5.71
C PRO A 12 -7.83 -11.32 5.90
N SER A 13 -7.01 -10.97 4.92
CA SER A 13 -5.56 -11.10 5.03
C SER A 13 -4.84 -10.17 4.07
N GLY A 14 -3.54 -10.00 4.30
CA GLY A 14 -2.70 -9.17 3.45
C GLY A 14 -1.28 -9.11 3.96
N VAL A 15 -0.48 -8.27 3.31
CA VAL A 15 0.91 -8.01 3.69
C VAL A 15 1.16 -6.50 3.72
N ALA A 16 2.00 -6.07 4.65
CA ALA A 16 2.48 -4.69 4.74
C ALA A 16 3.99 -4.65 4.62
N MET A 17 4.50 -3.70 3.83
CA MET A 17 5.92 -3.50 3.59
C MET A 17 6.21 -2.04 3.87
N SER A 18 7.16 -1.75 4.74
CA SER A 18 7.51 -0.37 5.12
C SER A 18 8.96 -0.26 5.53
N GLU A 19 9.72 0.57 4.81
CA GLU A 19 11.12 0.89 5.14
C GLU A 19 11.26 1.64 6.47
N THR A 20 10.16 2.21 6.98
CA THR A 20 10.15 2.98 8.23
C THR A 20 9.66 2.19 9.45
N GLU A 21 9.18 0.96 9.26
CA GLU A 21 8.57 0.16 10.35
C GLU A 21 9.54 -0.08 11.50
N GLN A 22 10.83 -0.33 11.20
CA GLN A 22 11.86 -0.55 12.23
C GLN A 22 11.98 0.63 13.20
N SER A 23 11.64 1.84 12.75
CA SER A 23 11.76 3.06 13.55
C SER A 23 10.50 3.43 14.32
N ASN A 24 9.31 3.15 13.76
CA ASN A 24 8.05 3.69 14.26
C ASN A 24 6.98 2.64 14.65
N ARG A 25 7.18 1.36 14.31
CA ARG A 25 6.23 0.24 14.54
C ARG A 25 4.78 0.57 14.11
N PHE A 26 4.64 1.34 13.03
CA PHE A 26 3.37 1.94 12.61
C PHE A 26 2.29 0.89 12.28
N TRP A 27 2.69 -0.25 11.70
CA TRP A 27 1.80 -1.31 11.25
C TRP A 27 1.57 -2.41 12.29
N GLN A 28 2.54 -2.72 13.14
CA GLN A 28 2.49 -3.82 14.13
C GLN A 28 1.25 -3.81 15.04
N ASP A 29 0.70 -2.63 15.35
CA ASP A 29 -0.53 -2.54 16.15
C ASP A 29 -1.74 -3.17 15.46
N CYS A 30 -1.79 -3.11 14.12
CA CYS A 30 -2.99 -3.40 13.34
C CYS A 30 -2.81 -4.49 12.28
N VAL A 31 -1.59 -4.96 12.02
CA VAL A 31 -1.25 -6.08 11.12
C VAL A 31 -0.35 -7.05 11.88
N PRO A 32 -0.49 -8.38 11.74
CA PRO A 32 0.38 -9.32 12.47
C PRO A 32 1.84 -9.20 12.00
N LYS A 33 2.79 -9.20 12.94
CA LYS A 33 4.22 -8.97 12.67
C LYS A 33 4.81 -9.91 11.62
N SER A 34 4.33 -11.15 11.53
CA SER A 34 4.77 -12.13 10.52
C SER A 34 4.41 -11.78 9.07
N PHE A 35 3.55 -10.78 8.86
CA PHE A 35 3.14 -10.29 7.55
C PHE A 35 3.58 -8.84 7.31
N ILE A 36 4.47 -8.33 8.16
CA ILE A 36 5.11 -7.03 8.01
C ILE A 36 6.56 -7.27 7.57
N TYR A 37 6.98 -6.53 6.55
CA TYR A 37 8.33 -6.59 5.99
C TYR A 37 8.96 -5.21 6.07
N ASP A 38 10.21 -5.15 6.53
CA ASP A 38 10.95 -3.89 6.69
C ASP A 38 11.45 -3.32 5.35
N GLU A 39 11.26 -4.05 4.26
CA GLU A 39 11.60 -3.63 2.91
C GLU A 39 10.63 -4.26 1.91
N TYR A 40 10.68 -3.83 0.66
CA TYR A 40 9.89 -4.45 -0.40
C TYR A 40 10.25 -5.93 -0.54
N CYS A 41 9.31 -6.83 -0.25
CA CYS A 41 9.51 -8.27 -0.38
C CYS A 41 8.78 -8.84 -1.61
N SER A 42 9.50 -8.95 -2.74
CA SER A 42 8.95 -9.50 -3.99
C SER A 42 8.32 -10.89 -3.82
N ASP A 43 8.91 -11.76 -2.99
CA ASP A 43 8.45 -13.14 -2.78
C ASP A 43 7.11 -13.19 -2.02
N ALA A 44 6.91 -12.27 -1.07
CA ALA A 44 5.64 -12.13 -0.37
C ALA A 44 4.54 -11.66 -1.32
N VAL A 45 4.84 -10.68 -2.20
CA VAL A 45 3.90 -10.24 -3.24
C VAL A 45 3.57 -11.39 -4.21
N GLU A 46 4.55 -12.16 -4.64
CA GLU A 46 4.34 -13.32 -5.51
C GLU A 46 3.45 -14.38 -4.85
N THR A 47 3.70 -14.68 -3.57
CA THR A 47 2.91 -15.64 -2.79
C THR A 47 1.44 -15.20 -2.72
N MET A 48 1.20 -13.94 -2.35
CA MET A 48 -0.14 -13.34 -2.32
C MET A 48 -0.83 -13.42 -3.69
N ILE A 49 -0.12 -13.05 -4.77
CA ILE A 49 -0.64 -13.15 -6.15
C ILE A 49 -1.02 -14.60 -6.48
N ASN A 50 -0.18 -15.58 -6.14
CA ASN A 50 -0.43 -16.98 -6.47
C ASN A 50 -1.66 -17.53 -5.73
N VAL A 51 -1.88 -17.12 -4.49
CA VAL A 51 -3.11 -17.44 -3.74
C VAL A 51 -4.33 -16.84 -4.44
N GLN A 52 -4.31 -15.55 -4.76
CA GLN A 52 -5.44 -14.88 -5.43
C GLN A 52 -5.67 -15.46 -6.84
N ARG A 53 -4.64 -15.81 -7.60
CA ARG A 53 -4.81 -16.44 -8.91
C ARG A 53 -5.49 -17.81 -8.82
N LYS A 54 -5.19 -18.61 -7.79
CA LYS A 54 -5.88 -19.89 -7.56
C LYS A 54 -7.35 -19.67 -7.21
N ARG A 55 -7.63 -18.75 -6.29
CA ARG A 55 -9.00 -18.37 -5.89
C ARG A 55 -9.83 -17.85 -7.08
N HIS A 56 -9.26 -16.96 -7.89
CA HIS A 56 -9.92 -16.42 -9.08
C HIS A 56 -10.30 -17.50 -10.10
N LYS A 57 -9.50 -18.56 -10.24
CA LYS A 57 -9.82 -19.69 -11.12
C LYS A 57 -10.88 -20.63 -10.54
N ALA A 58 -11.06 -20.62 -9.22
CA ALA A 58 -11.99 -21.50 -8.52
C ALA A 58 -13.40 -20.90 -8.40
N VAL A 59 -13.55 -19.59 -8.57
CA VAL A 59 -14.83 -18.90 -8.57
C VAL A 59 -15.32 -18.66 -9.99
N THR A 60 -16.63 -18.72 -10.20
CA THR A 60 -17.27 -18.29 -11.45
C THR A 60 -17.53 -16.79 -11.46
N ASP A 61 -17.77 -16.22 -10.29
CA ASP A 61 -18.01 -14.79 -10.09
C ASP A 61 -16.92 -14.21 -9.18
N PRO A 62 -16.10 -13.25 -9.66
CA PRO A 62 -15.12 -12.55 -8.84
C PRO A 62 -15.73 -11.91 -7.59
N GLU A 63 -17.02 -11.56 -7.57
CA GLU A 63 -17.66 -10.98 -6.40
C GLU A 63 -17.64 -11.90 -5.16
N GLN A 64 -17.58 -13.21 -5.38
CA GLN A 64 -17.52 -14.25 -4.33
C GLN A 64 -16.11 -14.48 -3.78
N MET A 65 -15.09 -13.89 -4.41
CA MET A 65 -13.70 -14.07 -4.02
C MET A 65 -13.35 -13.13 -2.87
N GLU A 66 -12.76 -13.68 -1.82
CA GLU A 66 -12.22 -12.88 -0.73
C GLU A 66 -11.08 -11.98 -1.21
N PRO A 67 -11.13 -10.66 -0.91
CA PRO A 67 -10.03 -9.76 -1.22
C PRO A 67 -8.82 -10.01 -0.32
N VAL A 68 -7.67 -9.47 -0.74
CA VAL A 68 -6.48 -9.32 0.11
C VAL A 68 -5.98 -7.89 0.05
N PHE A 69 -5.26 -7.43 1.07
CA PHE A 69 -4.61 -6.12 1.03
C PHE A 69 -3.11 -6.24 0.77
N TRP A 70 -2.57 -5.26 0.06
CA TRP A 70 -1.14 -5.05 -0.11
C TRP A 70 -0.82 -3.61 0.25
N VAL A 71 0.00 -3.42 1.28
CA VAL A 71 0.52 -2.12 1.67
C VAL A 71 2.00 -2.07 1.29
N ALA A 72 2.37 -1.06 0.51
CA ALA A 72 3.75 -0.71 0.23
C ALA A 72 3.95 0.75 0.65
N GLU A 73 4.52 0.95 1.82
CA GLU A 73 4.84 2.27 2.35
C GLU A 73 6.32 2.56 2.09
N ASP A 74 6.60 3.64 1.37
CA ASP A 74 7.96 4.14 1.11
C ASP A 74 8.93 3.10 0.52
N CYS A 75 8.40 2.09 -0.18
CA CYS A 75 9.16 0.97 -0.73
C CYS A 75 9.84 1.28 -2.09
N MET A 76 9.98 2.57 -2.44
CA MET A 76 10.50 2.99 -3.74
C MET A 76 11.99 3.36 -3.69
N GLY A 77 12.55 3.60 -2.50
CA GLY A 77 13.94 4.04 -2.31
C GLY A 77 14.96 3.05 -2.89
N SER A 78 14.74 1.75 -2.71
CA SER A 78 15.58 0.68 -3.30
C SER A 78 15.46 0.55 -4.83
N GLY A 79 14.43 1.16 -5.43
CA GLY A 79 14.08 1.02 -6.85
C GLY A 79 13.53 -0.36 -7.23
N GLU A 80 13.45 -1.31 -6.30
CA GLU A 80 13.10 -2.71 -6.58
C GLU A 80 11.63 -2.85 -6.99
N LEU A 81 10.71 -2.16 -6.30
CA LEU A 81 9.28 -2.16 -6.61
C LEU A 81 9.02 -1.71 -8.05
N SER A 82 9.69 -0.64 -8.49
CA SER A 82 9.50 -0.04 -9.82
C SER A 82 9.80 -1.01 -10.98
N LYS A 83 10.78 -1.90 -10.79
CA LYS A 83 11.23 -2.89 -11.77
C LYS A 83 10.57 -4.27 -11.56
N CYS A 84 9.93 -4.47 -10.40
CA CYS A 84 9.41 -5.77 -10.02
C CYS A 84 8.21 -6.18 -10.90
N LYS A 85 8.34 -7.36 -11.52
CA LYS A 85 7.26 -7.99 -12.30
C LYS A 85 6.01 -8.27 -11.47
N HIS A 86 6.16 -8.52 -10.16
CA HIS A 86 5.05 -8.83 -9.26
C HIS A 86 4.27 -7.57 -8.89
N ALA A 87 4.94 -6.47 -8.53
CA ALA A 87 4.30 -5.17 -8.36
C ALA A 87 3.51 -4.79 -9.62
N ARG A 88 4.14 -4.89 -10.81
CA ARG A 88 3.45 -4.65 -12.08
C ARG A 88 2.17 -5.47 -12.23
N ARG A 89 2.18 -6.74 -11.84
CA ARG A 89 0.99 -7.61 -11.92
C ARG A 89 -0.10 -7.14 -10.96
N VAL A 90 0.24 -6.63 -9.78
CA VAL A 90 -0.74 -6.05 -8.85
C VAL A 90 -1.39 -4.82 -9.49
N PHE A 91 -0.61 -3.91 -10.09
CA PHE A 91 -1.21 -2.74 -10.76
C PHE A 91 -2.14 -3.14 -11.92
N THR A 92 -1.72 -4.05 -12.78
CA THR A 92 -2.49 -4.37 -14.00
C THR A 92 -3.64 -5.35 -13.80
N ASN A 93 -3.56 -6.24 -12.80
CA ASN A 93 -4.56 -7.30 -12.57
C ASN A 93 -5.19 -7.23 -11.17
N GLY A 94 -4.76 -6.31 -10.31
CA GLY A 94 -5.16 -6.25 -8.91
C GLY A 94 -6.67 -6.15 -8.74
N ARG A 95 -7.36 -5.40 -9.61
CA ARG A 95 -8.83 -5.31 -9.61
C ARG A 95 -9.48 -6.67 -9.84
N GLN A 96 -9.03 -7.41 -10.86
CA GLN A 96 -9.54 -8.76 -11.17
C GLN A 96 -9.22 -9.76 -10.06
N TRP A 97 -8.04 -9.65 -9.45
CA TRP A 97 -7.61 -10.52 -8.35
C TRP A 97 -8.03 -10.02 -6.97
N ARG A 98 -8.86 -8.97 -6.91
CA ARG A 98 -9.36 -8.37 -5.67
C ARG A 98 -8.27 -8.03 -4.66
N ILE A 99 -7.19 -7.44 -5.14
CA ILE A 99 -6.10 -6.93 -4.32
C ILE A 99 -6.37 -5.46 -4.05
N PHE A 100 -6.63 -5.12 -2.80
CA PHE A 100 -6.67 -3.74 -2.33
C PHE A 100 -5.23 -3.25 -2.09
N ALA A 101 -4.73 -2.39 -2.97
CA ALA A 101 -3.38 -1.87 -2.88
C ALA A 101 -3.36 -0.47 -2.25
N LEU A 102 -2.47 -0.26 -1.28
CA LEU A 102 -2.13 1.04 -0.72
C LEU A 102 -0.64 1.29 -0.94
N LEU A 103 -0.32 2.37 -1.64
CA LEU A 103 1.05 2.78 -1.92
C LEU A 103 1.27 4.20 -1.44
N SER A 104 2.34 4.44 -0.67
CA SER A 104 2.88 5.78 -0.49
C SER A 104 4.13 5.95 -1.36
N LEU A 105 4.33 7.19 -1.81
CA LEU A 105 5.46 7.58 -2.64
C LEU A 105 6.04 8.85 -2.05
N GLN A 106 7.37 8.92 -1.95
CA GLN A 106 8.07 10.17 -1.64
C GLN A 106 8.02 11.10 -2.85
N TYR A 107 8.29 10.59 -4.06
CA TYR A 107 8.20 11.34 -5.31
C TYR A 107 7.26 10.67 -6.31
N VAL A 108 6.39 11.45 -6.94
CA VAL A 108 5.46 10.94 -7.97
C VAL A 108 6.17 10.40 -9.21
N THR A 109 7.42 10.81 -9.44
CA THR A 109 8.28 10.30 -10.51
C THR A 109 8.67 8.84 -10.33
N ASP A 110 8.69 8.36 -9.09
CA ASP A 110 9.06 6.98 -8.79
C ASP A 110 8.03 6.02 -9.35
N LEU A 111 6.78 6.46 -9.51
CA LEU A 111 5.74 5.67 -10.15
C LEU A 111 5.90 5.69 -11.68
N PRO A 112 6.21 4.57 -12.34
CA PRO A 112 6.38 4.51 -13.79
C PRO A 112 5.07 4.84 -14.54
N PRO A 113 5.13 5.40 -15.76
CA PRO A 113 3.94 5.76 -16.54
C PRO A 113 2.90 4.65 -16.68
N LYS A 114 3.33 3.40 -16.83
CA LYS A 114 2.44 2.24 -16.95
C LYS A 114 1.61 1.94 -15.70
N PHE A 115 2.06 2.38 -14.52
CA PHE A 115 1.33 2.16 -13.26
C PHE A 115 0.36 3.31 -12.97
N ARG A 116 0.68 4.53 -13.40
CA ARG A 116 -0.16 5.73 -13.18
C ARG A 116 -1.59 5.54 -13.67
N GLY A 117 -1.76 5.03 -14.89
CA GLY A 117 -3.08 4.77 -15.47
C GLY A 117 -3.84 3.57 -14.86
N GLN A 118 -3.28 2.91 -13.84
CA GLN A 118 -3.96 1.82 -13.12
C GLN A 118 -4.47 2.27 -11.74
N VAL A 119 -4.05 3.45 -11.28
CA VAL A 119 -4.39 3.99 -9.96
C VAL A 119 -5.88 4.37 -9.93
N ASP A 120 -6.57 3.91 -8.89
CA ASP A 120 -7.98 4.24 -8.63
C ASP A 120 -8.14 5.62 -7.98
N TYR A 121 -7.35 5.87 -6.94
CA TYR A 121 -7.42 7.09 -6.15
C TYR A 121 -6.01 7.64 -5.91
N VAL A 122 -5.85 8.96 -6.05
CA VAL A 122 -4.60 9.66 -5.72
C VAL A 122 -4.87 10.56 -4.53
N PHE A 123 -4.12 10.38 -3.45
CA PHE A 123 -4.17 11.25 -2.27
C PHE A 123 -2.92 12.14 -2.28
N ALA A 124 -3.08 13.39 -2.69
CA ALA A 124 -2.01 14.36 -2.85
C ALA A 124 -1.93 15.30 -1.63
N TYR A 125 -0.78 15.27 -0.95
CA TYR A 125 -0.45 16.20 0.12
C TYR A 125 0.30 17.42 -0.42
N ARG A 126 0.56 18.38 0.46
CA ARG A 126 1.33 19.57 0.14
C ARG A 126 2.74 19.19 -0.35
N ALA A 127 3.08 19.58 -1.57
CA ALA A 127 4.43 19.54 -2.10
C ALA A 127 5.09 20.93 -2.01
N LEU A 128 6.34 20.99 -1.54
CA LEU A 128 7.08 22.25 -1.37
C LEU A 128 7.82 22.65 -2.64
N ALA A 129 8.52 21.70 -3.27
CA ALA A 129 9.26 21.96 -4.51
C ALA A 129 8.31 22.30 -5.66
N GLU A 130 8.73 23.23 -6.53
CA GLU A 130 7.97 23.58 -7.74
C GLU A 130 7.89 22.39 -8.71
N ASP A 131 9.01 21.70 -8.92
CA ASP A 131 9.10 20.54 -9.81
C ASP A 131 8.17 19.38 -9.37
N ASP A 132 8.07 19.10 -8.07
CA ASP A 132 7.13 18.10 -7.54
C ASP A 132 5.66 18.47 -7.82
N ARG A 133 5.32 19.76 -7.65
CA ARG A 133 3.97 20.26 -7.92
C ARG A 133 3.63 20.17 -9.42
N GLU A 134 4.59 20.51 -10.28
CA GLU A 134 4.43 20.42 -11.73
C GLU A 134 4.24 18.96 -12.17
N LYS A 135 5.07 18.04 -11.69
CA LYS A 135 4.96 16.61 -12.01
C LYS A 135 3.66 16.00 -11.49
N LEU A 136 3.24 16.35 -10.27
CA LEU A 136 1.97 15.92 -9.71
C LEU A 136 0.79 16.36 -10.59
N TYR A 137 0.80 17.62 -11.02
CA TYR A 137 -0.18 18.15 -11.97
C TYR A 137 -0.17 17.37 -13.28
N GLN A 138 1.00 17.31 -13.95
CA GLN A 138 1.13 16.69 -15.26
C GLN A 138 0.69 15.23 -15.26
N TYR A 139 1.04 14.48 -14.21
CA TYR A 139 0.84 13.03 -14.18
C TYR A 139 -0.56 12.59 -13.77
N PHE A 140 -1.27 13.38 -12.95
CA PHE A 140 -2.56 12.96 -12.38
C PHE A 140 -3.68 13.99 -12.53
N PHE A 141 -3.38 15.29 -12.49
CA PHE A 141 -4.43 16.33 -12.38
C PHE A 141 -4.65 17.14 -13.65
N SER A 142 -3.80 17.00 -14.68
CA SER A 142 -3.92 17.70 -15.96
C SER A 142 -5.20 17.36 -16.74
N GLY A 143 -5.82 16.21 -16.46
CA GLY A 143 -7.14 15.85 -17.00
C GLY A 143 -8.32 16.46 -16.26
N ALA A 144 -8.13 16.90 -15.01
CA ALA A 144 -9.18 17.44 -14.15
C ALA A 144 -9.17 18.99 -14.08
N PHE A 145 -8.02 19.61 -14.27
CA PHE A 145 -7.82 21.06 -14.21
C PHE A 145 -7.44 21.63 -15.58
N SER A 146 -8.02 22.77 -15.94
CA SER A 146 -7.74 23.44 -17.22
C SER A 146 -6.37 24.13 -17.26
N SER A 147 -5.79 24.45 -16.10
CA SER A 147 -4.47 25.06 -16.00
C SER A 147 -3.71 24.62 -14.74
N TYR A 148 -2.38 24.65 -14.82
CA TYR A 148 -1.51 24.41 -13.66
C TYR A 148 -1.72 25.45 -12.55
N GLY A 149 -2.00 26.71 -12.92
CA GLY A 149 -2.27 27.78 -11.96
C GLY A 149 -3.51 27.53 -11.10
N ASP A 150 -4.57 27.01 -11.70
CA ASP A 150 -5.81 26.65 -10.96
C ASP A 150 -5.57 25.47 -10.03
N PHE A 151 -4.84 24.45 -10.53
CA PHE A 151 -4.42 23.31 -9.72
C PHE A 151 -3.61 23.76 -8.50
N LEU A 152 -2.63 24.65 -8.65
CA LEU A 152 -1.81 25.15 -7.54
C LEU A 152 -2.63 25.86 -6.47
N GLN A 153 -3.59 26.70 -6.89
CA GLN A 153 -4.47 27.41 -5.95
C GLN A 153 -5.30 26.42 -5.13
N VAL A 154 -5.88 25.41 -5.79
CA VAL A 154 -6.72 24.40 -5.14
C VAL A 154 -5.88 23.46 -4.27
N LEU A 155 -4.73 22.98 -4.75
CA LEU A 155 -3.79 22.18 -3.96
C LEU A 155 -3.41 22.93 -2.68
N LYS A 156 -3.04 24.20 -2.77
CA LYS A 156 -2.68 25.01 -1.60
C LYS A 156 -3.84 25.15 -0.61
N ALA A 157 -5.06 25.41 -1.07
CA ALA A 157 -6.22 25.54 -0.21
C ALA A 157 -6.58 24.21 0.49
N CYS A 158 -6.57 23.12 -0.26
CA CYS A 158 -6.99 21.78 0.18
C CYS A 158 -5.92 20.97 0.91
N THR A 159 -4.70 21.48 1.05
CA THR A 159 -3.60 20.80 1.78
C THR A 159 -3.09 21.57 3.00
N SER A 160 -3.91 22.50 3.50
CA SER A 160 -3.71 23.13 4.81
C SER A 160 -4.19 22.19 5.93
N ASP A 161 -3.69 22.33 7.16
CA ASP A 161 -4.18 21.58 8.35
C ASP A 161 -4.32 20.04 8.15
N TYR A 162 -3.29 19.41 7.57
CA TYR A 162 -3.22 17.96 7.31
C TYR A 162 -4.35 17.40 6.41
N HIS A 163 -5.04 18.25 5.66
CA HIS A 163 -5.91 17.83 4.57
C HIS A 163 -5.06 17.36 3.37
N CYS A 164 -5.67 16.55 2.51
CA CYS A 164 -5.12 16.20 1.20
C CYS A 164 -6.14 16.44 0.09
N LEU A 165 -5.64 16.70 -1.11
CA LEU A 165 -6.44 16.71 -2.32
C LEU A 165 -6.57 15.27 -2.82
N VAL A 166 -7.77 14.83 -3.15
CA VAL A 166 -8.06 13.48 -3.62
C VAL A 166 -8.58 13.54 -5.05
N LEU A 167 -8.02 12.70 -5.90
CA LEU A 167 -8.54 12.40 -7.24
C LEU A 167 -9.16 11.01 -7.23
N ASP A 168 -10.41 10.90 -7.68
CA ASP A 168 -11.10 9.65 -8.00
C ASP A 168 -11.03 9.41 -9.51
N ALA A 169 -10.06 8.59 -9.93
CA ALA A 169 -9.85 8.22 -11.32
C ALA A 169 -10.77 7.07 -11.78
N THR A 170 -11.73 6.63 -10.95
CA THR A 170 -12.69 5.57 -11.29
C THR A 170 -13.92 6.11 -12.01
N LYS A 171 -14.16 7.42 -11.95
CA LYS A 171 -15.30 8.08 -12.59
C LYS A 171 -15.01 8.36 -14.06
N PRO A 172 -15.92 8.02 -14.99
CA PRO A 172 -15.77 8.34 -16.41
C PRO A 172 -16.18 9.80 -16.69
N THR A 173 -15.52 10.76 -16.05
CA THR A 173 -15.84 12.20 -16.15
C THR A 173 -14.58 13.04 -16.10
N ASN A 174 -14.62 14.21 -16.76
CA ASN A 174 -13.56 15.22 -16.70
C ASN A 174 -13.98 16.44 -15.88
N LYS A 175 -15.18 16.43 -15.28
CA LYS A 175 -15.64 17.52 -14.43
C LYS A 175 -14.89 17.51 -13.11
N LEU A 176 -14.43 18.67 -12.67
CA LEU A 176 -13.61 18.81 -11.47
C LEU A 176 -14.36 18.36 -10.22
N ASP A 177 -15.60 18.80 -10.06
CA ASP A 177 -16.46 18.57 -8.88
C ASP A 177 -16.94 17.12 -8.72
N GLU A 178 -16.84 16.31 -9.78
CA GLU A 178 -17.23 14.89 -9.75
C GLU A 178 -16.05 13.96 -9.41
N GLN A 179 -14.81 14.41 -9.58
CA GLN A 179 -13.61 13.57 -9.44
C GLN A 179 -12.56 14.11 -8.46
N VAL A 180 -12.62 15.40 -8.08
CA VAL A 180 -11.64 16.02 -7.16
C VAL A 180 -12.34 16.53 -5.90
N PHE A 181 -11.83 16.13 -4.75
CA PHE A 181 -12.32 16.57 -3.44
C PHE A 181 -11.17 16.70 -2.45
N TRP A 182 -11.42 17.27 -1.27
CA TRP A 182 -10.45 17.28 -0.19
C TRP A 182 -10.83 16.26 0.88
N TRP A 183 -9.85 15.70 1.57
CA TRP A 183 -10.06 14.75 2.65
C TRP A 183 -9.09 14.99 3.79
N LYS A 184 -9.57 14.83 5.03
CA LYS A 184 -8.73 14.74 6.23
C LYS A 184 -9.01 13.41 6.88
N ALA A 185 -7.96 12.63 7.09
CA ALA A 185 -8.09 11.36 7.77
C ALA A 185 -8.53 11.63 9.22
N PRO A 186 -9.69 11.10 9.67
CA PRO A 186 -9.97 11.07 11.09
C PRO A 186 -8.94 10.19 11.81
N PRO A 187 -8.67 10.44 13.10
CA PRO A 187 -7.91 9.52 13.92
C PRO A 187 -8.50 8.12 13.80
N ALA A 188 -7.68 7.15 13.38
CA ALA A 188 -8.11 5.77 13.34
C ALA A 188 -8.22 5.26 14.78
N PRO A 189 -9.34 4.64 15.19
CA PRO A 189 -9.39 3.95 16.48
C PRO A 189 -8.43 2.75 16.45
N GLU A 190 -8.12 2.18 17.60
CA GLU A 190 -7.40 0.92 17.66
C GLU A 190 -8.17 -0.19 16.94
N PHE A 191 -7.46 -0.97 16.13
CA PHE A 191 -8.07 -2.03 15.33
C PHE A 191 -7.06 -3.10 14.95
N LYS A 192 -7.58 -4.26 14.59
CA LYS A 192 -6.85 -5.36 13.96
C LYS A 192 -7.42 -5.54 12.55
N ALA A 193 -6.58 -5.44 11.54
CA ALA A 193 -6.94 -5.77 10.16
C ALA A 193 -6.86 -7.28 9.95
N GLY A 194 -7.72 -7.81 9.08
CA GLY A 194 -7.73 -9.24 8.80
C GLY A 194 -8.68 -10.05 9.68
N SER A 195 -8.80 -11.33 9.35
CA SER A 195 -9.66 -12.28 10.03
C SER A 195 -9.01 -12.78 11.34
N LYS A 196 -9.79 -13.46 12.18
CA LYS A 196 -9.25 -14.05 13.42
C LYS A 196 -8.22 -15.12 13.11
N GLU A 197 -8.44 -15.89 12.06
CA GLU A 197 -7.57 -16.98 11.59
C GLU A 197 -6.21 -16.43 11.12
N PHE A 198 -6.20 -15.23 10.52
CA PHE A 198 -4.98 -14.53 10.12
C PHE A 198 -4.09 -14.23 11.34
N TRP A 199 -4.68 -13.75 12.42
CA TRP A 199 -3.97 -13.50 13.69
C TRP A 199 -3.59 -14.79 14.42
N GLN A 200 -4.47 -15.80 14.44
CA GLN A 200 -4.16 -17.10 15.04
C GLN A 200 -2.99 -17.78 14.34
N PHE A 201 -2.94 -17.72 13.00
CA PHE A 201 -1.82 -18.25 12.24
C PHE A 201 -0.50 -17.60 12.65
N HIS A 202 -0.49 -16.27 12.80
CA HIS A 202 0.66 -15.54 13.30
C HIS A 202 1.10 -16.06 14.68
N LEU A 203 0.20 -16.09 15.66
CA LEU A 203 0.49 -16.52 17.02
C LEU A 203 1.02 -17.96 17.12
N MET A 204 0.59 -18.85 16.23
CA MET A 204 1.02 -20.25 16.23
C MET A 204 2.36 -20.50 15.52
N ASN A 205 2.75 -19.63 14.58
CA ASN A 205 3.86 -19.89 13.66
C ASN A 205 4.99 -18.86 13.75
N PHE A 206 4.76 -17.73 14.41
CA PHE A 206 5.75 -16.67 14.57
C PHE A 206 6.17 -16.59 16.04
N LYS A 207 7.47 -16.67 16.27
CA LYS A 207 8.10 -16.34 17.55
C LYS A 207 8.89 -15.07 17.33
N ASP A 208 8.73 -14.11 18.23
CA ASP A 208 9.48 -12.87 18.15
C ASP A 208 10.86 -13.10 18.78
N ASP A 209 11.90 -13.15 17.96
CA ASP A 209 13.28 -13.34 18.45
C ASP A 209 13.78 -12.08 19.19
N ASP A 210 13.11 -10.92 19.02
CA ASP A 210 13.46 -9.65 19.67
C ASP A 210 13.20 -9.66 21.20
N GLU A 211 12.48 -10.65 21.75
CA GLU A 211 12.31 -10.83 23.20
C GLU A 211 13.45 -11.64 23.85
N ASP A 212 14.27 -12.35 23.06
CA ASP A 212 15.37 -13.20 23.55
C ASP A 212 16.77 -12.55 23.38
N ASP A 213 16.86 -11.38 22.73
CA ASP A 213 18.13 -10.76 22.29
C ASP A 213 18.75 -9.77 23.31
N ASP A 214 18.16 -9.58 24.50
CA ASP A 214 18.76 -8.80 25.60
C ASP A 214 20.03 -9.47 26.20
N MET A 215 20.53 -10.57 25.60
CA MET A 215 21.61 -11.39 26.14
C MET A 215 22.65 -11.89 25.10
N GLN A 216 22.78 -11.32 23.89
CA GLN A 216 23.84 -11.79 22.96
C GLN A 216 24.62 -10.70 22.19
N ASP A 217 25.93 -10.96 22.07
CA ASP A 217 27.05 -10.12 21.62
C ASP A 217 26.86 -9.48 20.22
N PRO A 218 27.10 -8.16 20.03
CA PRO A 218 26.82 -7.41 18.78
C PRO A 218 27.61 -7.83 17.53
N LEU A 219 28.52 -8.80 17.61
CA LEU A 219 29.39 -9.18 16.50
C LEU A 219 28.98 -10.46 15.75
N ALA A 220 27.85 -11.09 16.10
CA ALA A 220 27.43 -12.34 15.48
C ALA A 220 26.21 -12.18 14.54
N ASN A 221 26.47 -12.40 13.24
CA ASN A 221 25.53 -12.83 12.20
C ASN A 221 24.76 -11.78 11.38
N ARG A 222 25.39 -11.40 10.25
CA ARG A 222 24.68 -11.20 8.98
C ARG A 222 24.36 -12.58 8.37
N ARG A 223 23.10 -13.02 8.39
CA ARG A 223 22.64 -14.15 7.54
C ARG A 223 21.27 -13.86 6.95
N HIS A 224 21.18 -14.00 5.62
CA HIS A 224 19.95 -13.88 4.84
C HIS A 224 18.86 -14.84 5.34
N ARG A 225 17.65 -14.30 5.53
CA ARG A 225 16.45 -15.03 5.98
C ARG A 225 15.88 -15.86 4.83
N GLN A 226 15.90 -17.19 4.94
CA GLN A 226 15.06 -18.09 4.14
C GLN A 226 14.00 -18.72 5.03
N LEU A 227 12.72 -18.41 4.76
CA LEU A 227 11.57 -19.06 5.39
C LEU A 227 11.42 -20.48 4.82
N LYS A 228 11.52 -21.51 5.67
CA LYS A 228 11.18 -22.90 5.31
C LYS A 228 9.72 -23.18 5.70
N VAL A 229 8.83 -23.20 4.71
CA VAL A 229 7.43 -23.62 4.89
C VAL A 229 7.31 -25.14 4.67
N LYS A 230 6.74 -25.87 5.64
CA LYS A 230 6.31 -27.27 5.44
C LYS A 230 4.83 -27.30 5.01
N MET A 231 4.52 -28.04 3.95
CA MET A 231 3.13 -28.36 3.61
C MET A 231 2.54 -29.34 4.63
N LEU A 232 1.32 -29.06 5.10
CA LEU A 232 0.48 -30.04 5.75
C LEU A 232 -0.11 -31.00 4.72
N LYS A 233 -0.02 -32.30 5.01
CA LYS A 233 -0.64 -33.39 4.25
C LYS A 233 -2.13 -33.50 4.59
#